data_AF-A0A3C0FC78-F1
#
_entry.id   AF-A0A3C0FC78-F1
#
_cell.length_a   1.000
_cell.length_b   1.000
_cell.length_c   1.000
_cell.angle_alpha   90.00
_cell.angle_beta   90.00
_cell.angle_gamma   90.00
#
_symmetry.space_group_name_H-M   'P 1'
#
loop_
_entity.id
_entity.type
_entity.pdbx_description
1 polymer ?
#
loop_
_entity_poly.entity_id
_entity_poly.type
_entity_poly.pdbx_seq_one_letter_code
_entity_poly.pdbx_strand_id
1 'polypeptide(L)'
;MGGSAPAAMVPSRPGHRPGYADISKPPGGPLPPAATRAALPGALAPARPPSYHGKDSERTVAALVGQDLQRARELLGSGGASVVAVRRGELLASEPGNRLVPLLRLVQSVGPGLTGAAVADRVVGRAAALVLVHWGVAGVFGEIMSESAGRVLAGRHVLHLWGTLVPFIANPAGALCPMEAMVQDITDPGAAFLLLKSALARHL
;
A
#
# COMPACT_ATOMS: atom_id res chain seq x y z
N MET A 1 16.75 12.09 25.90
CA MET A 1 16.89 10.79 25.24
C MET A 1 15.64 9.98 25.52
N GLY A 2 14.73 9.89 24.56
CA GLY A 2 13.45 9.18 24.72
C GLY A 2 13.24 8.29 23.51
N GLY A 3 13.85 7.11 23.52
CA GLY A 3 13.58 6.08 22.53
C GLY A 3 12.16 5.58 22.73
N SER A 4 11.26 5.95 21.83
CA SER A 4 9.91 5.42 21.79
C SER A 4 10.00 3.97 21.31
N ALA A 5 9.64 3.02 22.17
CA ALA A 5 9.62 1.60 21.84
C ALA A 5 8.68 1.33 20.63
N PRO A 6 9.04 0.41 19.71
CA PRO A 6 8.16 0.05 18.61
C PRO A 6 6.88 -0.62 19.14
N ALA A 7 5.81 -0.50 18.36
CA ALA A 7 4.48 -1.05 18.65
C ALA A 7 4.55 -2.51 19.13
N ALA A 8 3.85 -2.81 20.22
CA ALA A 8 3.74 -4.16 20.77
C ALA A 8 3.00 -5.06 19.78
N MET A 9 3.64 -6.17 19.39
CA MET A 9 3.24 -7.03 18.27
C MET A 9 2.46 -8.23 18.81
N VAL A 10 1.26 -8.50 18.29
CA VAL A 10 0.58 -9.79 18.52
C VAL A 10 0.88 -10.69 17.33
N PRO A 11 1.73 -11.73 17.47
CA PRO A 11 2.01 -12.63 16.36
C PRO A 11 0.75 -13.43 16.01
N SER A 12 0.48 -13.57 14.72
CA SER A 12 -0.46 -14.58 14.23
C SER A 12 0.05 -15.98 14.61
N ARG A 13 -0.88 -16.91 14.87
CA ARG A 13 -0.61 -18.30 15.32
C ARG A 13 0.56 -18.95 14.55
N PRO A 14 1.39 -19.78 15.20
CA PRO A 14 2.54 -20.42 14.58
C PRO A 14 2.06 -21.44 13.53
N GLY A 15 2.38 -21.20 12.26
CA GLY A 15 2.01 -22.14 11.19
C GLY A 15 2.30 -21.72 9.75
N HIS A 16 2.82 -20.52 9.48
CA HIS A 16 3.15 -20.11 8.11
C HIS A 16 4.63 -19.73 8.01
N ARG A 17 5.43 -20.63 7.42
CA ARG A 17 6.76 -20.26 6.91
C ARG A 17 6.57 -19.17 5.86
N PRO A 18 7.42 -18.14 5.78
CA PRO A 18 7.34 -17.15 4.72
C PRO A 18 7.59 -17.87 3.38
N GLY A 19 6.52 -18.01 2.59
CA GLY A 19 6.65 -18.40 1.20
C GLY A 19 7.33 -17.27 0.45
N TYR A 20 8.63 -17.40 0.18
CA TYR A 20 9.26 -16.63 -0.89
C TYR A 20 8.58 -17.05 -2.19
N ALA A 21 7.63 -16.23 -2.66
CA ALA A 21 7.06 -16.40 -3.98
C ALA A 21 8.12 -15.98 -5.01
N ASP A 22 8.52 -16.95 -5.83
CA ASP A 22 9.29 -16.74 -7.05
C ASP A 22 8.61 -15.66 -7.90
N ILE A 23 9.29 -14.53 -8.07
CA ILE A 23 8.83 -13.33 -8.81
C ILE A 23 8.52 -13.60 -10.28
N SER A 24 8.82 -14.80 -10.79
CA SER A 24 8.43 -15.26 -12.13
C SER A 24 7.01 -15.84 -12.20
N LYS A 25 6.28 -15.97 -11.08
CA LYS A 25 4.94 -16.56 -11.03
C LYS A 25 3.88 -15.56 -10.53
N PRO A 26 2.78 -15.33 -11.29
CA PRO A 26 1.68 -14.49 -10.79
C PRO A 26 1.05 -15.11 -9.53
N PRO A 27 0.53 -14.31 -8.59
CA PRO A 27 -0.04 -14.81 -7.35
C PRO A 27 -1.18 -15.80 -7.65
N GLY A 28 -0.96 -17.04 -7.24
CA GLY A 28 -1.90 -18.15 -7.41
C GLY A 28 -3.04 -18.04 -6.40
N GLY A 29 -4.14 -17.43 -6.82
CA GLY A 29 -5.44 -17.54 -6.19
C GLY A 29 -6.51 -17.38 -7.27
N PRO A 30 -7.57 -18.20 -7.29
CA PRO A 30 -8.62 -18.06 -8.28
C PRO A 30 -9.24 -16.66 -8.17
N LEU A 31 -9.21 -15.91 -9.28
CA LEU A 31 -9.99 -14.70 -9.46
C LEU A 31 -11.48 -15.07 -9.26
N PRO A 32 -12.23 -14.37 -8.39
CA PRO A 32 -13.66 -14.60 -8.30
C PRO A 32 -14.32 -14.28 -9.65
N PRO A 33 -15.32 -15.04 -10.10
CA PRO A 33 -15.99 -14.79 -11.37
C PRO A 33 -16.59 -13.39 -11.39
N ALA A 34 -16.34 -12.67 -12.48
CA ALA A 34 -16.88 -11.34 -12.72
C ALA A 34 -18.41 -11.37 -12.66
N ALA A 35 -18.98 -10.69 -11.68
CA ALA A 35 -20.42 -10.49 -11.59
C ALA A 35 -20.89 -9.72 -12.84
N THR A 36 -21.70 -10.38 -13.66
CA THR A 36 -22.31 -9.79 -14.85
C THR A 36 -23.29 -8.70 -14.41
N ARG A 37 -22.92 -7.43 -14.58
CA ARG A 37 -23.84 -6.31 -14.42
C ARG A 37 -24.70 -6.20 -15.68
N ALA A 38 -26.01 -6.43 -15.52
CA ALA A 38 -27.00 -6.17 -16.55
C ALA A 38 -27.00 -4.68 -16.93
N ALA A 39 -27.00 -4.40 -18.23
CA ALA A 39 -26.98 -3.06 -18.80
C ALA A 39 -28.35 -2.38 -18.70
N LEU A 40 -28.38 -1.11 -18.28
CA LEU A 40 -29.52 -0.21 -18.42
C LEU A 40 -29.54 0.35 -19.86
N PRO A 41 -30.69 0.41 -20.55
CA PRO A 41 -30.78 0.96 -21.91
C PRO A 41 -30.78 2.50 -21.89
N GLY A 42 -29.95 3.14 -22.73
CA GLY A 42 -30.07 4.58 -23.06
C GLY A 42 -28.80 5.42 -22.93
N ALA A 43 -27.68 4.90 -22.44
CA ALA A 43 -26.41 5.63 -22.44
C ALA A 43 -25.68 5.45 -23.78
N LEU A 44 -25.38 6.55 -24.47
CA LEU A 44 -24.50 6.59 -25.63
C LEU A 44 -23.20 5.84 -25.28
N ALA A 45 -22.90 4.76 -26.01
CA ALA A 45 -21.74 3.93 -25.74
C ALA A 45 -20.48 4.81 -25.73
N PRO A 46 -19.64 4.77 -24.68
CA PRO A 46 -18.34 5.42 -24.75
C PRO A 46 -17.59 4.83 -25.93
N ALA A 47 -16.91 5.69 -26.70
CA ALA A 47 -16.03 5.29 -27.78
C ALA A 47 -15.18 4.11 -27.30
N ARG A 48 -15.31 2.99 -28.02
CA ARG A 48 -14.62 1.73 -27.73
C ARG A 48 -13.12 2.07 -27.57
N PRO A 49 -12.51 1.90 -26.38
CA PRO A 49 -11.10 2.21 -26.22
C PRO A 49 -10.30 1.34 -27.22
N PRO A 50 -9.19 1.86 -27.78
CA PRO A 50 -8.37 1.10 -28.71
C PRO A 50 -8.02 -0.25 -28.08
N SER A 51 -8.35 -1.32 -28.80
CA SER A 51 -8.18 -2.69 -28.32
C SER A 51 -6.68 -3.05 -28.34
N TYR A 52 -5.96 -2.69 -27.28
CA TYR A 52 -4.64 -3.23 -27.02
C TYR A 52 -4.78 -4.67 -26.53
N HIS A 53 -4.60 -5.64 -27.43
CA HIS A 53 -4.32 -7.02 -27.04
C HIS A 53 -2.85 -7.08 -26.61
N GLY A 54 -2.59 -7.10 -25.30
CA GLY A 54 -1.24 -7.13 -24.77
C GLY A 54 -1.15 -7.74 -23.39
N LYS A 55 -1.26 -9.07 -23.29
CA LYS A 55 -0.84 -9.80 -22.07
C LYS A 55 0.64 -9.55 -21.74
N ASP A 56 1.43 -9.14 -22.74
CA ASP A 56 2.85 -8.84 -22.63
C ASP A 56 3.11 -7.47 -21.98
N SER A 57 2.34 -6.43 -22.31
CA SER A 57 2.52 -5.08 -21.74
C SER A 57 2.20 -5.03 -20.24
N GLU A 58 1.18 -5.74 -19.78
CA GLU A 58 0.85 -5.81 -18.35
C GLU A 58 1.92 -6.55 -17.54
N ARG A 59 2.52 -7.60 -18.12
CA ARG A 59 3.65 -8.32 -17.52
C ARG A 59 4.88 -7.43 -17.38
N THR A 60 5.16 -6.59 -18.38
CA THR A 60 6.28 -5.64 -18.32
C THR A 60 6.07 -4.58 -17.24
N VAL A 61 4.87 -4.03 -17.11
CA VAL A 61 4.57 -3.02 -16.08
C VAL A 61 4.69 -3.62 -14.68
N ALA A 62 4.12 -4.81 -14.44
CA ALA A 62 4.25 -5.48 -13.15
C ALA A 62 5.71 -5.78 -12.78
N ALA A 63 6.53 -6.19 -13.76
CA ALA A 63 7.96 -6.41 -13.55
C ALA A 63 8.70 -5.13 -13.18
N LEU A 64 8.41 -4.00 -13.84
CA LEU A 64 9.00 -2.70 -13.52
C LEU A 64 8.62 -2.23 -12.11
N VAL A 65 7.34 -2.34 -11.74
CA VAL A 65 6.89 -2.01 -10.37
C VAL A 65 7.54 -2.94 -9.33
N GLY A 66 7.75 -4.21 -9.68
CA GLY A 66 8.50 -5.17 -8.85
C GLY A 66 9.95 -4.75 -8.61
N GLN A 67 10.65 -4.27 -9.65
CA GLN A 67 12.00 -3.72 -9.53
C GLN A 67 12.03 -2.46 -8.67
N ASP A 68 11.06 -1.55 -8.87
CA ASP A 68 10.92 -0.34 -8.05
C ASP A 68 10.65 -0.68 -6.58
N LEU A 69 9.84 -1.71 -6.30
CA LEU A 69 9.59 -2.21 -4.94
C LEU A 69 10.84 -2.78 -4.28
N GLN A 70 11.61 -3.57 -5.03
CA GLN A 70 12.88 -4.09 -4.52
C GLN A 70 13.82 -2.94 -4.17
N ARG A 71 13.92 -1.94 -5.05
CA ARG A 71 14.76 -0.76 -4.80
C ARG A 71 14.29 0.05 -3.60
N ALA A 72 12.97 0.28 -3.47
CA ALA A 72 12.40 0.99 -2.32
C ALA A 72 12.67 0.24 -1.00
N ARG A 73 12.58 -1.09 -1.01
CA ARG A 73 12.91 -1.94 0.15
C ARG A 73 14.38 -1.84 0.54
N GLU A 74 15.30 -1.86 -0.42
CA GLU A 74 16.75 -1.71 -0.15
C GLU A 74 17.05 -0.37 0.51
N LEU A 75 16.48 0.72 -0.01
CA LEU A 75 16.63 2.08 0.54
C LEU A 75 16.02 2.22 1.94
N LEU A 76 14.90 1.55 2.20
CA LEU A 76 14.32 1.48 3.55
C LEU A 76 15.25 0.74 4.52
N GLY A 77 15.87 -0.35 4.04
CA GLY A 77 16.79 -1.20 4.80
C GLY A 77 18.15 -0.58 5.09
N SER A 78 18.62 0.38 4.28
CA SER A 78 19.88 1.12 4.56
C SER A 78 19.82 2.01 5.80
N GLY A 79 18.63 2.16 6.41
CA GLY A 79 18.42 2.99 7.58
C GLY A 79 18.21 4.46 7.24
N GLY A 80 17.74 5.24 8.21
CA GLY A 80 17.51 6.69 8.04
C GLY A 80 16.15 7.10 7.48
N ALA A 81 15.37 6.18 6.90
CA ALA A 81 14.00 6.44 6.45
C ALA A 81 12.99 5.48 7.12
N SER A 82 11.74 5.93 7.21
CA SER A 82 10.59 5.13 7.66
C SER A 82 9.65 4.79 6.51
N VAL A 83 9.64 5.63 5.47
CA VAL A 83 8.91 5.42 4.23
C VAL A 83 9.75 5.95 3.06
N VAL A 84 9.70 5.26 1.92
CA VAL A 84 10.47 5.56 0.70
C VAL A 84 9.58 5.34 -0.52
N ALA A 85 9.60 6.27 -1.47
CA ALA A 85 8.91 6.13 -2.76
C ALA A 85 9.91 6.12 -3.91
N VAL A 86 9.77 5.15 -4.81
CA VAL A 86 10.61 4.95 -5.99
C VAL A 86 9.74 4.83 -7.22
N ARG A 87 10.20 5.35 -8.35
CA ARG A 87 9.57 5.11 -9.65
C ARG A 87 10.62 5.05 -10.74
N ARG A 88 10.60 4.03 -11.58
CA ARG A 88 11.59 3.81 -12.66
C ARG A 88 13.03 3.80 -12.14
N GLY A 89 13.26 3.20 -10.97
CA GLY A 89 14.55 3.12 -10.30
C GLY A 89 14.99 4.39 -9.57
N GLU A 90 14.29 5.51 -9.73
CA GLU A 90 14.64 6.79 -9.11
C GLU A 90 13.93 7.00 -7.77
N LEU A 91 14.66 7.51 -6.78
CA LEU A 91 14.11 7.93 -5.49
C LEU A 91 13.29 9.21 -5.69
N LEU A 92 11.98 9.14 -5.46
CA LEU A 92 11.09 10.30 -5.48
C LEU A 92 11.16 11.08 -4.17
N ALA A 93 11.07 10.36 -3.05
CA ALA A 93 11.14 10.93 -1.71
C ALA A 93 11.41 9.83 -0.67
N SER A 94 11.94 10.24 0.48
CA SER A 94 12.10 9.41 1.67
C SER A 94 11.87 10.25 2.91
N GLU A 95 11.09 9.74 3.86
CA GLU A 95 10.77 10.47 5.10
C GLU A 95 11.14 9.62 6.32
N PRO A 96 11.93 10.16 7.28
CA PRO A 96 12.13 9.55 8.59
C PRO A 96 10.93 9.82 9.51
N GLY A 97 10.82 9.00 10.55
CA GLY A 97 9.89 9.23 11.65
C GLY A 97 9.04 8.02 11.97
N ASN A 98 7.91 8.26 12.63
CA ASN A 98 7.06 7.22 13.21
C ASN A 98 5.58 7.50 12.91
N ARG A 99 4.77 6.45 12.99
CA ARG A 99 3.31 6.50 12.74
C ARG A 99 3.02 6.86 11.27
N LEU A 100 1.87 7.48 11.02
CA LEU A 100 1.42 7.83 9.67
C LEU A 100 2.00 9.17 9.15
N VAL A 101 2.63 9.96 10.01
CA VAL A 101 3.12 11.32 9.66
C VAL A 101 4.15 11.30 8.53
N PRO A 102 5.18 10.42 8.52
CA PRO A 102 6.15 10.37 7.42
C PRO A 102 5.49 10.07 6.08
N LEU A 103 4.53 9.15 6.05
CA LEU A 103 3.77 8.85 4.84
C LEU A 103 2.98 10.07 4.36
N LEU A 104 2.29 10.77 5.26
CA LEU A 104 1.52 11.96 4.88
C LEU A 104 2.41 13.10 4.35
N ARG A 105 3.61 13.28 4.91
CA ARG A 105 4.59 14.25 4.39
C ARG A 105 5.08 13.85 3.01
N LEU A 106 5.43 12.58 2.82
CA LEU A 106 5.88 12.04 1.55
C LEU A 106 4.83 12.24 0.45
N VAL A 107 3.57 11.92 0.72
CA VAL A 107 2.52 12.08 -0.30
C VAL A 107 2.19 13.53 -0.59
N GLN A 108 2.38 14.44 0.38
CA GLN A 108 2.20 15.87 0.15
C GLN A 108 3.35 16.50 -0.61
N SER A 109 4.58 16.02 -0.40
CA SER A 109 5.76 16.54 -1.11
C SER A 109 5.80 16.07 -2.57
N VAL A 110 5.50 14.79 -2.83
CA VAL A 110 5.54 14.22 -4.19
C VAL A 110 4.23 14.46 -4.95
N GLY A 111 3.08 14.41 -4.27
CA GLY A 111 1.77 14.64 -4.87
C GLY A 111 1.45 13.69 -6.03
N PRO A 112 0.91 14.20 -7.16
CA PRO A 112 0.53 13.37 -8.31
C PRO A 112 1.66 12.52 -8.92
N GLY A 113 2.93 12.86 -8.63
CA GLY A 113 4.11 12.10 -9.05
C GLY A 113 4.13 10.66 -8.53
N LEU A 114 3.36 10.35 -7.47
CA LEU A 114 3.22 9.01 -6.91
C LEU A 114 2.41 8.04 -7.77
N THR A 115 1.68 8.56 -8.77
CA THR A 115 0.92 7.69 -9.67
C THR A 115 1.87 6.73 -10.39
N GLY A 116 1.63 5.43 -10.22
CA GLY A 116 2.46 4.36 -10.77
C GLY A 116 3.77 4.10 -10.02
N ALA A 117 4.02 4.76 -8.88
CA ALA A 117 5.22 4.54 -8.08
C ALA A 117 5.12 3.26 -7.22
N ALA A 118 6.26 2.81 -6.71
CA ALA A 118 6.38 1.83 -5.64
C ALA A 118 6.73 2.53 -4.32
N VAL A 119 6.11 2.11 -3.22
CA VAL A 119 6.37 2.66 -1.88
C VAL A 119 6.75 1.55 -0.92
N ALA A 120 7.83 1.74 -0.17
CA ALA A 120 8.22 0.88 0.94
C ALA A 120 8.01 1.64 2.26
N ASP A 121 7.35 1.02 3.23
CA ASP A 121 7.09 1.57 4.57
C ASP A 121 7.41 0.49 5.63
N ARG A 122 7.84 0.91 6.82
CA ARG A 122 8.05 -0.01 7.94
C ARG A 122 6.74 -0.61 8.44
N VAL A 123 5.66 0.16 8.48
CA VAL A 123 4.39 -0.31 9.05
C VAL A 123 3.21 0.11 8.18
N VAL A 124 2.68 -0.84 7.41
CA VAL A 124 1.53 -0.64 6.51
C VAL A 124 0.26 -1.17 7.17
N GLY A 125 -0.47 -0.27 7.83
CA GLY A 125 -1.84 -0.51 8.30
C GLY A 125 -2.90 -0.12 7.26
N ARG A 126 -4.18 -0.39 7.56
CA ARG A 126 -5.32 -0.03 6.69
C ARG A 126 -5.32 1.45 6.29
N ALA A 127 -5.02 2.34 7.24
CA ALA A 127 -4.91 3.77 7.00
C ALA A 127 -3.85 4.12 5.95
N ALA A 128 -2.64 3.57 6.10
CA ALA A 128 -1.56 3.76 5.14
C ALA A 128 -1.94 3.23 3.75
N ALA A 129 -2.55 2.04 3.68
CA ALA A 129 -2.99 1.45 2.43
C ALA A 129 -4.02 2.32 1.68
N LEU A 130 -5.00 2.89 2.39
CA LEU A 130 -5.98 3.79 1.79
C LEU A 130 -5.35 5.08 1.27
N VAL A 131 -4.38 5.65 2.01
CA VAL A 131 -3.64 6.83 1.54
C VAL A 131 -2.85 6.51 0.27
N LEU A 132 -2.09 5.40 0.24
CA LEU A 132 -1.28 5.03 -0.92
C LEU A 132 -2.13 4.76 -2.16
N VAL A 133 -3.26 4.08 -1.97
CA VAL A 133 -4.26 3.88 -3.00
C VAL A 133 -4.80 5.21 -3.54
N HIS A 134 -5.12 6.16 -2.66
CA HIS A 134 -5.66 7.45 -3.08
C HIS A 134 -4.71 8.18 -4.04
N TRP A 135 -3.41 8.03 -3.83
CA TRP A 135 -2.36 8.63 -4.66
C TRP A 135 -1.94 7.78 -5.88
N GLY A 136 -2.65 6.69 -6.17
CA GLY A 136 -2.43 5.91 -7.38
C GLY A 136 -1.12 5.11 -7.40
N VAL A 137 -0.59 4.76 -6.23
CA VAL A 137 0.61 3.92 -6.10
C VAL A 137 0.34 2.53 -6.68
N ALA A 138 1.30 2.01 -7.46
CA ALA A 138 1.18 0.71 -8.14
C ALA A 138 1.79 -0.44 -7.33
N GLY A 139 2.72 -0.15 -6.42
CA GLY A 139 3.41 -1.14 -5.59
C GLY A 139 3.54 -0.71 -4.13
N VAL A 140 3.29 -1.59 -3.17
CA VAL A 140 3.52 -1.33 -1.74
C VAL A 140 4.31 -2.46 -1.07
N PHE A 141 5.42 -2.13 -0.42
CA PHE A 141 6.12 -3.01 0.51
C PHE A 141 5.91 -2.55 1.94
N GLY A 142 5.49 -3.46 2.82
CA GLY A 142 5.43 -3.22 4.27
C GLY A 142 6.37 -4.15 5.01
N GLU A 143 7.33 -3.63 5.77
CA GLU A 143 8.15 -4.51 6.64
C GLU A 143 7.23 -5.27 7.61
N ILE A 144 6.25 -4.57 8.18
CA ILE A 144 5.07 -5.11 8.86
C ILE A 144 3.83 -4.64 8.11
N MET A 145 2.91 -5.55 7.80
CA MET A 145 1.64 -5.24 7.13
C MET A 145 0.46 -5.85 7.88
N SER A 146 -0.65 -5.12 8.01
CA SER A 146 -1.88 -5.71 8.55
C SER A 146 -2.68 -6.46 7.48
N GLU A 147 -3.41 -7.49 7.88
CA GLU A 147 -4.33 -8.21 6.98
C GLU A 147 -5.40 -7.31 6.37
N SER A 148 -5.83 -6.27 7.10
CA SER A 148 -6.76 -5.26 6.59
C SER A 148 -6.11 -4.39 5.49
N ALA A 149 -4.83 -4.03 5.63
CA ALA A 149 -4.07 -3.35 4.58
C ALA A 149 -3.92 -4.22 3.33
N GLY A 150 -3.53 -5.49 3.49
CA GLY A 150 -3.41 -6.44 2.38
C GLY A 150 -4.72 -6.57 1.60
N ARG A 151 -5.86 -6.67 2.29
CA ARG A 151 -7.19 -6.69 1.65
C ARG A 151 -7.51 -5.41 0.87
N VAL A 152 -7.17 -4.24 1.42
CA VAL A 152 -7.36 -2.94 0.75
C VAL A 152 -6.56 -2.85 -0.54
N LEU A 153 -5.31 -3.31 -0.52
CA LEU A 153 -4.39 -3.29 -1.67
C LEU A 153 -4.80 -4.31 -2.73
N ALA A 154 -5.08 -5.55 -2.30
CA ALA A 154 -5.53 -6.62 -3.19
C ALA A 154 -6.85 -6.30 -3.89
N GLY A 155 -7.83 -5.76 -3.15
CA GLY A 155 -9.12 -5.36 -3.71
C GLY A 155 -9.06 -4.21 -4.72
N ARG A 156 -7.89 -3.59 -4.88
CA ARG A 156 -7.61 -2.49 -5.81
C ARG A 156 -6.50 -2.80 -6.80
N HIS A 157 -6.10 -4.07 -6.88
CA HIS A 157 -5.07 -4.55 -7.80
C HIS A 157 -3.71 -3.84 -7.65
N VAL A 158 -3.37 -3.40 -6.43
CA VAL A 158 -2.06 -2.84 -6.12
C VAL A 158 -1.10 -4.00 -5.80
N LEU A 159 0.05 -4.05 -6.47
CA LEU A 159 1.08 -5.04 -6.18
C LEU A 159 1.56 -4.81 -4.75
N HIS A 160 1.64 -5.86 -3.93
CA HIS A 160 2.08 -5.69 -2.55
C HIS A 160 2.88 -6.86 -2.03
N LEU A 161 3.85 -6.54 -1.18
CA LEU A 161 4.76 -7.46 -0.55
C LEU A 161 4.90 -7.08 0.93
N TRP A 162 5.25 -8.06 1.77
CA TRP A 162 5.44 -7.81 3.19
C TRP A 162 6.58 -8.63 3.77
N GLY A 163 7.19 -8.13 4.85
CA GLY A 163 8.09 -8.91 5.69
C GLY A 163 7.29 -9.79 6.64
N THR A 164 6.48 -9.17 7.49
CA THR A 164 5.60 -9.85 8.46
C THR A 164 4.16 -9.41 8.26
N LEU A 165 3.24 -10.37 8.18
CA LEU A 165 1.80 -10.10 8.15
C LEU A 165 1.22 -10.29 9.56
N VAL A 166 0.47 -9.29 10.04
CA VAL A 166 -0.17 -9.31 11.36
C VAL A 166 -1.68 -9.09 11.23
N PRO A 167 -2.51 -9.52 12.20
CA PRO A 167 -3.96 -9.36 12.09
C PRO A 167 -4.38 -7.88 12.05
N PHE A 168 -3.71 -7.05 12.86
CA PHE A 168 -3.90 -5.59 12.91
C PHE A 168 -2.65 -4.90 13.45
N ILE A 169 -2.52 -3.59 13.18
CA ILE A 169 -1.46 -2.78 13.78
C ILE A 169 -1.91 -2.35 15.17
N ALA A 170 -1.23 -2.84 16.19
CA ALA A 170 -1.53 -2.50 17.57
C ALA A 170 -0.78 -1.23 18.02
N ASN A 171 -1.33 -0.54 19.00
CA ASN A 171 -0.62 0.47 19.77
C ASN A 171 0.22 -0.20 20.89
N PRO A 172 1.07 0.54 21.63
CA PRO A 172 1.85 -0.03 22.73
C PRO A 172 1.03 -0.70 23.84
N ALA A 173 -0.26 -0.37 23.97
CA ALA A 173 -1.18 -1.01 24.91
C ALA A 173 -1.85 -2.28 24.35
N GLY A 174 -1.48 -2.71 23.13
CA GLY A 174 -2.02 -3.91 22.47
C GLY A 174 -3.38 -3.73 21.80
N ALA A 175 -3.99 -2.55 21.91
CA ALA A 175 -5.26 -2.24 21.25
C ALA A 175 -5.05 -1.78 19.81
N LEU A 176 -6.09 -1.84 18.98
CA LEU A 176 -6.06 -1.38 17.59
C LEU A 176 -5.52 0.07 17.51
N CYS A 177 -4.62 0.31 16.56
CA CYS A 177 -4.09 1.64 16.31
C CYS A 177 -5.24 2.64 16.06
N PRO A 178 -5.26 3.80 16.75
CA PRO A 178 -6.33 4.79 16.57
C PRO A 178 -6.52 5.24 15.11
N MET A 179 -5.44 5.25 14.31
CA MET A 179 -5.51 5.60 12.89
C MET A 179 -6.17 4.50 12.07
N GLU A 180 -5.96 3.21 12.38
CA GLU A 180 -6.67 2.12 11.71
C GLU A 180 -8.15 2.09 12.10
N ALA A 181 -8.46 2.31 13.38
CA ALA A 181 -9.84 2.37 13.86
C ALA A 181 -10.64 3.51 13.18
N MET A 182 -10.02 4.68 13.01
CA MET A 182 -10.64 5.86 12.38
C MET A 182 -11.13 5.61 10.94
N VAL A 183 -10.51 4.68 10.22
CA VAL A 183 -10.84 4.37 8.82
C VAL A 183 -11.41 2.96 8.64
N GLN A 184 -11.78 2.30 9.72
CA GLN A 184 -12.22 0.90 9.72
C GLN A 184 -13.44 0.66 8.82
N ASP A 185 -14.37 1.61 8.78
CA ASP A 185 -15.59 1.52 7.97
C ASP A 185 -15.53 2.38 6.70
N ILE A 186 -14.40 3.05 6.47
CA ILE A 186 -14.21 3.89 5.30
C ILE A 186 -13.70 3.03 4.15
N THR A 187 -14.42 3.08 3.03
CA THR A 187 -14.04 2.42 1.78
C THR A 187 -13.48 3.40 0.77
N ASP A 188 -13.89 4.67 0.78
CA ASP A 188 -13.38 5.67 -0.16
C ASP A 188 -11.96 6.16 0.24
N PRO A 189 -10.94 5.95 -0.61
CA PRO A 189 -9.56 6.37 -0.31
C PRO A 189 -9.41 7.88 -0.14
N GLY A 190 -10.17 8.69 -0.91
CA GLY A 190 -10.12 10.14 -0.82
C GLY A 190 -10.65 10.65 0.51
N ALA A 191 -11.82 10.16 0.94
CA ALA A 191 -12.40 10.44 2.24
C ALA A 191 -11.47 10.03 3.39
N ALA A 192 -10.85 8.85 3.29
CA ALA A 192 -9.87 8.39 4.27
C ALA A 192 -8.66 9.32 4.35
N PHE A 193 -8.10 9.74 3.20
CA PHE A 193 -6.96 10.65 3.16
C PHE A 193 -7.30 12.02 3.79
N LEU A 194 -8.45 12.61 3.44
CA LEU A 194 -8.87 13.89 4.00
C LEU A 194 -9.09 13.80 5.52
N LEU A 195 -9.72 12.72 6.00
CA LEU A 195 -9.94 12.50 7.43
C LEU A 195 -8.62 12.38 8.19
N LEU A 196 -7.69 11.55 7.70
CA LEU A 196 -6.39 11.32 8.32
C LEU A 196 -5.52 12.59 8.29
N LYS A 197 -5.56 13.34 7.19
CA LYS A 197 -4.86 14.63 7.06
C LYS A 197 -5.35 15.63 8.10
N SER A 198 -6.67 15.76 8.25
CA SER A 198 -7.28 16.63 9.27
C SER A 198 -6.92 16.19 10.69
N ALA A 199 -6.98 14.89 10.98
CA ALA A 199 -6.65 14.34 12.29
C ALA A 199 -5.19 14.58 12.70
N LEU A 200 -4.27 14.61 11.72
CA LEU A 200 -2.84 14.78 11.94
C LEU A 200 -2.32 16.19 11.62
N ALA A 201 -3.21 17.15 11.35
CA ALA A 201 -2.84 18.51 10.94
C ALA A 201 -1.87 19.22 11.91
N ARG A 202 -1.91 18.90 13.21
CA ARG A 202 -1.00 19.46 14.23
C ARG A 202 0.41 18.87 14.21
N HIS A 203 0.66 17.87 13.37
CA HIS A 203 1.89 17.09 13.32
C HIS A 203 2.53 17.06 11.92
N LEU A 204 1.88 17.64 10.92
CA LEU A 204 2.38 17.78 9.56
C LEU A 204 3.24 19.03 9.49
#